data_AF-A0A7W2D7V4-F1
#
_entry.id   AF-A0A7W2D7V4-F1
#
_cell.length_a   1.000
_cell.length_b   1.000
_cell.length_c   1.000
_cell.angle_alpha   90.00
_cell.angle_beta   90.00
_cell.angle_gamma   90.00
#
_symmetry.space_group_name_H-M   'P 1'
#
loop_
_entity.id
_entity.type
_entity.pdbx_description
1 polymer ?
#
loop_
_entity_poly.entity_id
_entity_poly.type
_entity_poly.pdbx_seq_one_letter_code
_entity_poly.pdbx_strand_id
1 'polypeptide(L)'
;MIILDHTAVLALCRGHRLLSGLAVVEVDDPDQRAHIPALCLVAASLELPGAAAHVGALPALEFLPLDFSGTAAVEHTVSKGMDWAYGHAVYAAVSSAVEGQVLTATLDAYNGTGVWAVDIGKP
;
A
#
# COMPACT_ATOMS: atom_id res chain seq x y z
N MET A 1 3.98 -7.95 -7.97
CA MET A 1 3.58 -6.53 -7.79
C MET A 1 3.98 -6.06 -6.39
N ILE A 2 4.59 -4.87 -6.23
CA ILE A 2 4.91 -4.30 -4.91
C ILE A 2 3.80 -3.33 -4.50
N ILE A 3 3.24 -3.52 -3.31
CA ILE A 3 2.16 -2.69 -2.76
C ILE A 3 2.66 -2.01 -1.49
N LEU A 4 2.45 -0.71 -1.37
CA LEU A 4 2.69 0.03 -0.14
C LEU A 4 1.36 0.24 0.59
N ASP A 5 1.22 -0.32 1.78
CA ASP A 5 0.09 0.02 2.64
C ASP A 5 0.27 1.39 3.30
N HIS A 6 -0.71 1.81 4.11
CA HIS A 6 -0.69 3.14 4.71
C HIS A 6 0.52 3.37 5.63
N THR A 7 1.00 2.33 6.31
CA THR A 7 2.18 2.43 7.19
C THR A 7 3.47 2.57 6.40
N ALA A 8 3.59 1.88 5.26
CA ALA A 8 4.70 2.05 4.34
C ALA A 8 4.66 3.42 3.65
N VAL A 9 3.49 3.93 3.30
CA VAL A 9 3.34 5.31 2.79
C VAL A 9 3.82 6.33 3.83
N LEU A 10 3.46 6.16 5.10
CA LEU A 10 3.93 7.03 6.19
C LEU A 10 5.46 6.98 6.35
N ALA A 11 6.05 5.79 6.30
CA ALA A 11 7.50 5.61 6.36
C ALA A 11 8.19 6.26 5.16
N LEU A 12 7.65 6.10 3.95
CA LEU A 12 8.15 6.76 2.74
C LEU A 12 8.16 8.29 2.91
N CYS A 13 7.05 8.87 3.35
CA CYS A 13 6.95 10.31 3.62
C CYS A 13 7.93 10.80 4.70
N ARG A 14 8.34 9.93 5.61
CA ARG A 14 9.36 10.22 6.65
C ARG A 14 10.79 9.98 6.18
N GLY A 15 11.00 9.58 4.92
CA GLY A 15 12.32 9.41 4.32
C GLY A 15 12.91 8.01 4.50
N HIS A 16 12.07 6.98 4.64
CA HIS A 16 12.54 5.60 4.77
C HIS A 16 13.37 5.17 3.56
N ARG A 17 14.68 4.95 3.77
CA ARG A 17 15.70 4.83 2.72
C ARG A 17 15.36 3.81 1.62
N LEU A 18 14.89 2.63 2.00
CA LEU A 18 14.52 1.58 1.04
C LEU A 18 13.33 2.00 0.18
N LEU A 19 12.31 2.60 0.78
CA LEU A 19 11.10 3.01 0.09
C LEU A 19 11.35 4.22 -0.80
N SER A 20 12.18 5.16 -0.36
CA SER A 20 12.62 6.29 -1.19
C SER A 20 13.37 5.81 -2.44
N GLY A 21 14.13 4.71 -2.35
CA GLY A 21 14.75 4.08 -3.51
C GLY A 21 13.73 3.59 -4.54
N LEU A 22 12.64 2.96 -4.09
CA LEU A 22 11.56 2.49 -4.96
C LEU A 22 10.80 3.65 -5.62
N ALA A 23 10.65 4.77 -4.94
CA ALA A 23 9.82 5.89 -5.40
C ALA A 23 10.53 6.87 -6.35
N VAL A 24 11.86 6.77 -6.50
CA VAL A 24 12.67 7.70 -7.32
C VAL A 24 13.26 7.04 -8.56
N VAL A 25 13.44 5.72 -8.57
CA VAL A 25 13.95 5.00 -9.74
C VAL A 25 12.83 4.88 -10.77
N GLU A 26 12.89 5.72 -11.80
CA GLU A 26 11.96 5.64 -12.93
C GLU A 26 12.14 4.30 -13.64
N VAL A 27 11.07 3.49 -13.63
CA VAL A 27 11.01 2.22 -14.35
C VAL A 27 10.09 2.40 -15.54
N ASP A 28 10.58 2.01 -16.73
CA ASP A 28 9.84 2.08 -18.00
C ASP A 28 8.57 1.23 -17.97
N ASP A 29 8.60 0.14 -17.21
CA ASP A 29 7.48 -0.76 -17.00
C ASP A 29 6.69 -0.37 -15.74
N PRO A 30 5.42 0.07 -15.87
CA PRO A 30 4.60 0.46 -14.73
C PRO A 30 4.32 -0.71 -13.77
N ASP A 31 4.31 -1.96 -14.25
CA ASP A 31 4.09 -3.14 -13.39
C ASP A 31 5.26 -3.40 -12.43
N GLN A 32 6.41 -2.76 -12.68
CA GLN A 32 7.60 -2.81 -11.82
C GLN A 32 7.64 -1.67 -10.79
N ARG A 33 6.73 -0.69 -10.88
CA ARG A 33 6.63 0.41 -9.91
C ARG A 33 5.98 -0.05 -8.62
N ALA A 34 6.20 0.70 -7.54
CA ALA A 34 5.49 0.48 -6.29
C ALA A 34 4.07 1.07 -6.39
N HIS A 35 3.08 0.29 -5.97
CA HIS A 35 1.67 0.62 -6.09
C HIS A 35 1.10 1.05 -4.74
N ILE A 36 0.33 2.14 -4.72
CA ILE A 36 -0.32 2.66 -3.52
C ILE A 36 -1.84 2.54 -3.71
N PRO A 37 -2.53 1.68 -2.94
CA PRO A 37 -3.98 1.64 -2.93
C PRO A 37 -4.56 2.96 -2.41
N ALA A 38 -5.53 3.52 -3.12
CA ALA A 38 -6.10 4.85 -2.80
C ALA A 38 -6.61 4.95 -1.35
N LEU A 39 -7.17 3.85 -0.82
CA LEU A 39 -7.69 3.81 0.56
C LEU A 39 -6.55 3.81 1.59
N CYS A 40 -5.42 3.17 1.30
CA CYS A 40 -4.20 3.25 2.11
C CYS A 40 -3.63 4.66 2.09
N LEU A 41 -3.71 5.37 0.95
CA LEU A 41 -3.28 6.77 0.88
C LEU A 41 -4.16 7.71 1.72
N VAL A 42 -5.47 7.46 1.74
CA VAL A 42 -6.40 8.19 2.63
C VAL A 42 -6.02 7.94 4.09
N ALA A 43 -5.83 6.69 4.51
CA ALA A 43 -5.41 6.35 5.87
C ALA A 43 -4.09 7.05 6.26
N ALA A 44 -3.07 6.98 5.41
CA ALA A 44 -1.80 7.68 5.64
C ALA A 44 -1.98 9.21 5.74
N SER A 45 -2.87 9.79 4.92
CA SER A 45 -3.12 11.24 4.94
C SER A 45 -3.90 11.71 6.16
N LEU A 46 -4.68 10.83 6.81
CA LEU A 46 -5.34 11.13 8.08
C LEU A 46 -4.34 11.20 9.24
N GLU A 47 -3.25 10.43 9.18
CA GLU A 47 -2.17 10.47 10.18
C GLU A 47 -1.11 11.53 9.89
N LEU A 48 -0.75 11.72 8.62
CA LEU A 48 0.21 12.72 8.16
C LEU A 48 -0.42 13.58 7.07
N PRO A 49 -1.06 14.70 7.44
CA PRO A 49 -1.62 15.63 6.47
C PRO A 49 -0.59 16.06 5.42
N GLY A 50 -0.96 15.94 4.14
CA GLY A 50 -0.07 16.21 3.01
C GLY A 50 0.64 14.98 2.43
N ALA A 51 0.48 13.78 3.02
CA ALA A 51 1.07 12.55 2.48
C ALA A 51 0.70 12.32 1.01
N ALA A 52 -0.57 12.47 0.63
CA ALA A 52 -1.02 12.35 -0.76
C ALA A 52 -0.31 13.30 -1.73
N ALA A 53 -0.15 14.58 -1.35
CA ALA A 53 0.56 15.54 -2.18
C ALA A 53 2.05 15.21 -2.29
N HIS A 54 2.65 14.73 -1.20
CA HIS A 54 4.06 14.33 -1.18
C HIS A 54 4.33 13.14 -2.11
N VAL A 55 3.61 12.02 -1.95
CA VAL A 55 3.84 10.83 -2.77
C VAL A 55 3.38 11.03 -4.21
N GLY A 56 2.35 11.83 -4.46
CA GLY A 56 1.90 12.18 -5.83
C GLY A 56 2.92 12.97 -6.63
N ALA A 57 3.94 13.55 -6.00
CA ALA A 57 5.05 14.23 -6.67
C ALA A 57 6.23 13.30 -6.99
N LEU A 58 6.20 12.03 -6.56
CA LEU A 58 7.28 11.07 -6.78
C LEU A 58 7.05 10.32 -8.11
N PRO A 59 8.10 10.17 -8.95
CA PRO A 59 7.93 9.74 -10.34
C PRO A 59 7.67 8.25 -10.53
N ALA A 60 8.03 7.39 -9.57
CA ALA A 60 8.02 5.94 -9.74
C ALA A 60 6.94 5.22 -8.92
N LEU A 61 5.80 5.88 -8.71
CA LEU A 61 4.66 5.33 -7.97
C LEU A 61 3.43 5.24 -8.87
N GLU A 62 2.68 4.15 -8.70
CA GLU A 62 1.36 3.96 -9.31
C GLU A 62 0.27 3.98 -8.24
N PHE A 63 -0.91 4.51 -8.58
CA PHE A 63 -2.02 4.64 -7.64
C PHE A 63 -3.16 3.74 -8.05
N LEU A 64 -3.52 2.79 -7.18
CA LEU A 64 -4.59 1.84 -7.46
C LEU A 64 -5.95 2.42 -7.03
N PRO A 65 -6.89 2.62 -7.97
CA PRO A 65 -8.22 3.12 -7.64
C PRO A 65 -9.02 2.07 -6.86
N LEU A 66 -9.90 2.54 -5.97
CA LEU A 66 -10.86 1.66 -5.30
C LEU A 66 -12.10 1.53 -6.19
N ASP A 67 -12.22 0.41 -6.89
CA ASP A 67 -13.40 0.07 -7.69
C ASP A 67 -14.48 -0.63 -6.84
N PHE A 68 -15.58 -1.04 -7.48
CA PHE A 68 -16.68 -1.70 -6.77
C PHE A 68 -16.27 -3.04 -6.15
N SER A 69 -15.49 -3.85 -6.86
CA SER A 69 -15.00 -5.15 -6.38
C SER A 69 -14.08 -4.98 -5.17
N GLY A 70 -13.17 -4.01 -5.22
CA GLY A 70 -12.31 -3.63 -4.12
C GLY A 70 -13.11 -3.11 -2.93
N THR A 71 -14.17 -2.32 -3.17
CA THR A 71 -15.06 -1.82 -2.11
C THR A 71 -15.74 -2.98 -1.38
N ALA A 72 -16.34 -3.92 -2.11
CA ALA A 72 -17.00 -5.08 -1.52
C ALA A 72 -16.01 -6.00 -0.77
N ALA A 73 -14.79 -6.15 -1.29
CA ALA A 73 -13.74 -6.91 -0.62
C ALA A 73 -13.31 -6.24 0.70
N VAL A 74 -13.11 -4.93 0.69
CA VAL A 74 -12.80 -4.15 1.90
C VAL A 74 -13.91 -4.30 2.93
N GLU A 75 -15.18 -4.09 2.54
CA GLU A 75 -16.34 -4.29 3.42
C GLU A 75 -16.32 -5.68 4.08
N HIS A 76 -16.10 -6.73 3.29
CA HIS A 76 -16.04 -8.10 3.79
C HIS A 76 -14.90 -8.30 4.80
N THR A 77 -13.70 -7.80 4.51
CA THR A 77 -12.56 -7.90 5.45
C THR A 77 -12.82 -7.14 6.76
N VAL A 78 -13.41 -5.95 6.67
CA VAL A 78 -13.78 -5.14 7.84
C VAL A 78 -14.85 -5.85 8.68
N SER A 79 -15.84 -6.46 8.04
CA SER A 79 -16.86 -7.25 8.73
C SER A 79 -16.29 -8.44 9.53
N LYS A 80 -15.09 -8.90 9.14
CA LYS A 80 -14.33 -9.96 9.82
C LYS A 80 -13.36 -9.43 10.89
N GLY A 81 -13.38 -8.13 11.18
CA GLY A 81 -12.59 -7.51 12.25
C GLY A 81 -11.23 -6.95 11.82
N MET A 82 -10.92 -6.94 10.52
CA MET A 82 -9.73 -6.24 10.02
C MET A 82 -9.97 -4.73 10.00
N ASP A 83 -8.94 -3.94 10.32
CA ASP A 83 -9.01 -2.49 10.15
C ASP A 83 -9.08 -2.14 8.64
N TRP A 84 -10.00 -1.24 8.29
CA TRP A 84 -10.27 -0.81 6.92
C TRP A 84 -9.03 -0.30 6.18
N ALA A 85 -8.06 0.26 6.92
CA ALA A 85 -6.84 0.83 6.36
C ALA A 85 -5.93 -0.24 5.68
N TYR A 86 -6.13 -1.53 5.99
CA TYR A 86 -5.41 -2.65 5.38
C TYR A 86 -6.18 -3.33 4.25
N GLY A 87 -7.52 -3.24 4.25
CA GLY A 87 -8.38 -4.05 3.37
C GLY A 87 -8.09 -3.85 1.87
N HIS A 88 -7.77 -2.62 1.45
CA HIS A 88 -7.48 -2.35 0.04
C HIS A 88 -6.11 -2.89 -0.39
N ALA A 89 -5.10 -2.87 0.50
CA ALA A 89 -3.82 -3.53 0.23
C ALA A 89 -3.97 -5.05 0.11
N VAL A 90 -4.80 -5.66 0.97
CA VAL A 90 -5.15 -7.09 0.88
C VAL A 90 -5.83 -7.40 -0.45
N TYR A 91 -6.85 -6.63 -0.84
CA TYR A 91 -7.51 -6.81 -2.12
C TYR A 91 -6.54 -6.67 -3.30
N ALA A 92 -5.71 -5.62 -3.30
CA ALA A 92 -4.73 -5.39 -4.37
C ALA A 92 -3.72 -6.54 -4.50
N ALA A 93 -3.26 -7.11 -3.38
CA ALA A 93 -2.32 -8.21 -3.37
C ALA A 93 -2.91 -9.52 -3.92
N VAL A 94 -4.18 -9.80 -3.59
CA VAL A 94 -4.86 -11.05 -3.97
C VAL A 94 -5.46 -11.00 -5.38
N SER A 95 -5.89 -9.82 -5.83
CA SER A 95 -6.54 -9.65 -7.14
C SER A 95 -5.58 -9.43 -8.31
N SER A 96 -4.28 -9.19 -8.03
CA SER A 96 -3.28 -9.00 -9.07
C SER A 96 -3.02 -10.27 -9.88
N ALA A 97 -2.76 -10.12 -11.17
CA ALA A 97 -2.39 -11.24 -12.06
C ALA A 97 -0.98 -11.79 -11.76
N VAL A 98 -0.16 -11.00 -11.08
CA VAL A 98 1.19 -11.37 -10.63
C VAL A 98 1.18 -11.38 -9.10
N GLU A 99 1.93 -12.30 -8.49
CA GLU A 99 2.02 -12.38 -7.03
C GLU A 99 2.32 -11.02 -6.38
N GLY A 100 1.40 -10.57 -5.52
CA GLY A 100 1.46 -9.27 -4.85
C GLY A 100 2.15 -9.39 -3.49
N GLN A 101 3.17 -8.57 -3.26
CA GLN A 101 3.79 -8.41 -1.94
C GLN A 101 3.39 -7.06 -1.33
N VAL A 102 3.03 -7.05 -0.06
CA VAL A 102 2.68 -5.84 0.68
C VAL A 102 3.82 -5.44 1.59
N LEU A 103 4.39 -4.25 1.36
CA LEU A 103 5.35 -3.64 2.27
C LEU A 103 4.57 -2.92 3.39
N THR A 104 4.94 -3.20 4.63
CA THR A 104 4.22 -2.72 5.82
C THR A 104 5.17 -2.57 7.02
N ALA A 105 4.87 -1.65 7.94
CA ALA A 105 5.51 -1.56 9.25
C ALA A 105 4.71 -2.32 10.35
N THR A 106 3.57 -2.92 10.00
CA THR A 106 2.69 -3.64 10.91
C THR A 106 2.41 -5.05 10.40
N LEU A 107 3.48 -5.86 10.30
CA LEU A 107 3.42 -7.22 9.72
C LEU A 107 2.29 -8.09 10.31
N ASP A 108 2.08 -8.01 11.62
CA ASP A 108 1.05 -8.81 12.31
C ASP A 108 -0.38 -8.52 11.86
N ALA A 109 -0.65 -7.34 11.27
CA ALA A 109 -1.95 -6.98 10.74
C ALA A 109 -2.37 -7.85 9.55
N TYR A 110 -1.41 -8.49 8.87
CA TYR A 110 -1.67 -9.36 7.70
C TYR A 110 -1.77 -10.85 8.06
N ASN A 111 -1.63 -11.22 9.34
CA ASN A 111 -1.76 -12.61 9.77
C ASN A 111 -3.13 -13.19 9.39
N GLY A 112 -3.13 -14.35 8.72
CA GLY A 112 -4.36 -15.04 8.30
C GLY A 112 -5.06 -14.45 7.07
N THR A 113 -4.48 -13.43 6.42
CA THR A 113 -5.03 -12.86 5.18
C THR A 113 -4.65 -13.65 3.92
N GLY A 114 -3.59 -14.47 4.00
CA GLY A 114 -3.01 -15.17 2.84
C GLY A 114 -2.13 -14.28 1.96
N VAL A 115 -1.91 -13.02 2.33
CA VAL A 115 -1.05 -12.08 1.61
C VAL A 115 0.41 -12.26 2.00
N TRP A 116 1.31 -12.17 1.03
CA TRP A 116 2.74 -12.06 1.31
C TRP A 116 3.08 -10.63 1.78
N ALA A 117 3.11 -10.44 3.11
CA ALA A 117 3.53 -9.18 3.71
C ALA A 117 5.02 -9.21 4.07
N VAL A 118 5.70 -8.08 3.86
CA VAL A 118 7.12 -7.87 4.13
C VAL A 118 7.26 -6.69 5.09
N ASP A 119 7.90 -6.94 6.23
CA ASP A 119 8.22 -5.91 7.20
C ASP A 119 9.30 -4.97 6.64
N ILE A 120 8.99 -3.67 6.59
CA ILE A 120 9.94 -2.63 6.19
C ILE A 120 10.88 -2.23 7.34
N GLY A 121 10.59 -2.67 8.56
CA GLY A 121 11.29 -2.27 9.77
C GLY A 121 10.74 -0.97 10.33
N LYS A 122 11.59 -0.23 11.05
CA LYS A 122 11.17 1.01 11.72
C LYS A 122 10.79 2.07 10.69
N PRO A 123 9.59 2.69 10.80
CA PRO A 123 9.15 3.76 9.93
C PRO A 123 9.99 5.04 10.07
#